data_AF-A0A9D7TRD0-F1
#
_entry.id   AF-A0A9D7TRD0-F1
#
_cell.length_a   1.000
_cell.length_b   1.000
_cell.length_c   1.000
_cell.angle_alpha   90.00
_cell.angle_beta   90.00
_cell.angle_gamma   90.00
#
_symmetry.space_group_name_H-M   'P 1'
#
loop_
_entity.id
_entity.type
_entity.pdbx_description
1 polymer ?
#
loop_
_entity_poly.entity_id
_entity_poly.type
_entity_poly.pdbx_seq_one_letter_code
_entity_poly.pdbx_strand_id
1 'polypeptide(L)'
;MQDISGKDVSLKDASTTNGLLVMFSCNTCPYVIKNQQRTIAICDYAKKMGFGVILLNSNEAKRGDDDGLAQMKTYAAEQKYNWFYALDKENVIADAFGANRTPECFLFDGSLKLAYHGAIDDNASDADNVTRNHLRQAITELVSGKEVSVKESRSVGCTIKRKS
;
A
#
# COMPACT_ATOMS: atom_id res chain seq x y z
N MET A 1 3.54 -14.44 3.87
CA MET A 1 2.15 -14.04 3.55
C MET A 1 1.85 -14.60 2.19
N GLN A 2 0.68 -15.18 1.97
CA GLN A 2 0.35 -15.74 0.66
C GLN A 2 -0.03 -14.61 -0.32
N ASP A 3 0.67 -14.54 -1.44
CA ASP A 3 0.43 -13.59 -2.54
C ASP A 3 -0.61 -14.13 -3.55
N ILE A 4 -1.19 -13.24 -4.37
CA ILE A 4 -2.10 -13.59 -5.47
C ILE A 4 -1.53 -14.60 -6.47
N SER A 5 -0.20 -14.72 -6.61
CA SER A 5 0.44 -15.80 -7.38
C SER A 5 0.32 -17.20 -6.74
N GLY A 6 -0.13 -17.27 -5.49
CA GLY A 6 -0.20 -18.49 -4.68
C GLY A 6 1.08 -18.81 -3.92
N LYS A 7 2.16 -18.04 -4.12
CA LYS A 7 3.43 -18.20 -3.41
C LYS A 7 3.43 -17.43 -2.10
N ASP A 8 4.21 -17.91 -1.14
CA ASP A 8 4.52 -17.13 0.05
C ASP A 8 5.57 -16.07 -0.25
N VAL A 9 5.30 -14.85 0.21
CA VAL A 9 6.18 -13.69 0.10
C VAL A 9 6.39 -13.05 1.47
N SER A 10 7.60 -12.56 1.73
CA SER A 10 7.94 -11.68 2.86
C SER A 10 8.14 -10.24 2.40
N LEU A 11 8.14 -9.30 3.34
CA LEU A 11 8.49 -7.90 3.03
C LEU A 11 9.90 -7.78 2.43
N LYS A 12 10.83 -8.65 2.86
CA LYS A 12 12.19 -8.68 2.33
C LYS A 12 12.22 -9.13 0.87
N ASP A 13 11.42 -10.13 0.50
CA ASP A 13 11.30 -10.58 -0.90
C ASP A 13 10.70 -9.52 -1.80
N ALA A 14 9.83 -8.67 -1.24
CA ALA A 14 9.23 -7.55 -1.95
C ALA A 14 10.16 -6.32 -2.05
N SER A 15 11.18 -6.22 -1.19
CA SER A 15 12.07 -5.07 -1.12
C SER A 15 13.14 -5.06 -2.21
N THR A 16 13.61 -3.87 -2.55
CA THR A 16 14.73 -3.66 -3.46
C THR A 16 15.82 -2.83 -2.78
N THR A 17 16.92 -2.56 -3.49
CA THR A 17 18.01 -1.71 -3.00
C THR A 17 17.58 -0.27 -2.70
N ASN A 18 16.52 0.22 -3.37
CA ASN A 18 16.04 1.60 -3.15
C ASN A 18 15.03 1.67 -2.00
N GLY A 19 14.48 0.53 -1.57
CA GLY A 19 13.55 0.42 -0.45
C GLY A 19 12.28 -0.33 -0.80
N LEU A 20 11.21 -0.03 -0.07
CA LEU A 20 9.94 -0.74 -0.16
C LEU A 20 8.76 0.20 0.11
N LEU A 21 7.77 0.18 -0.78
CA LEU A 21 6.44 0.72 -0.52
C LEU A 21 5.54 -0.42 -0.03
N VAL A 22 5.11 -0.33 1.23
CA VAL A 22 4.05 -1.18 1.80
C VAL A 22 2.76 -0.37 1.84
N MET A 23 1.67 -0.92 1.30
CA MET A 23 0.36 -0.27 1.35
C MET A 23 -0.70 -1.23 1.88
N PHE A 24 -1.36 -0.87 2.98
CA PHE A 24 -2.54 -1.57 3.46
C PHE A 24 -3.73 -1.15 2.61
N SER A 25 -4.39 -2.12 1.98
CA SER A 25 -5.47 -1.93 1.03
C SER A 25 -6.53 -3.02 1.20
N CYS A 26 -7.58 -2.98 0.38
CA CYS A 26 -8.62 -3.99 0.31
C CYS A 26 -9.31 -3.96 -1.07
N ASN A 27 -10.21 -4.89 -1.34
CA ASN A 27 -10.82 -4.97 -2.67
C ASN A 27 -12.05 -4.06 -2.82
N THR A 28 -12.80 -3.82 -1.73
CA THR A 28 -14.18 -3.30 -1.84
C THR A 28 -14.47 -1.99 -1.11
N CYS A 29 -13.54 -1.46 -0.30
CA CYS A 29 -13.79 -0.18 0.37
C CYS A 29 -14.01 0.94 -0.66
N PRO A 30 -15.05 1.78 -0.51
CA PRO A 30 -15.31 2.91 -1.41
C PRO A 30 -14.11 3.85 -1.57
N TYR A 31 -13.32 4.05 -0.52
CA TYR A 31 -12.09 4.85 -0.59
C TYR A 31 -11.02 4.21 -1.45
N VAL A 32 -10.82 2.89 -1.36
CA VAL A 32 -9.87 2.19 -2.22
C VAL A 32 -10.33 2.21 -3.67
N ILE A 33 -11.62 1.94 -3.92
CA ILE A 33 -12.22 2.01 -5.27
C ILE A 33 -12.00 3.40 -5.88
N LYS A 34 -12.31 4.45 -5.12
CA LYS A 34 -12.13 5.84 -5.55
C LYS A 34 -10.67 6.21 -5.80
N ASN A 35 -9.73 5.56 -5.10
CA ASN A 35 -8.30 5.79 -5.20
C ASN A 35 -7.57 4.74 -6.06
N GLN A 36 -8.28 3.90 -6.83
CA GLN A 36 -7.68 2.83 -7.65
C GLN A 36 -6.63 3.36 -8.62
N GLN A 37 -6.98 4.37 -9.41
CA GLN A 37 -6.07 4.97 -10.39
C GLN A 37 -4.84 5.59 -9.73
N ARG A 38 -5.02 6.22 -8.56
CA ARG A 38 -3.91 6.79 -7.77
C ARG A 38 -3.01 5.72 -7.19
N THR A 39 -3.60 4.61 -6.71
CA THR A 39 -2.88 3.44 -6.21
C THR A 39 -2.02 2.83 -7.31
N ILE A 40 -2.60 2.64 -8.51
CA ILE A 40 -1.86 2.13 -9.67
C ILE A 40 -0.72 3.09 -10.03
N ALA A 41 -1.03 4.38 -10.18
CA ALA A 41 -0.06 5.40 -10.58
C ALA A 41 1.13 5.49 -9.60
N ILE A 42 0.88 5.42 -8.28
CA ILE A 42 1.96 5.51 -7.31
C ILE A 42 2.79 4.23 -7.23
N CYS A 43 2.17 3.05 -7.37
CA CYS A 43 2.88 1.77 -7.37
C CYS A 43 3.76 1.65 -8.62
N ASP A 44 3.25 2.00 -9.80
CA ASP A 44 4.05 2.04 -11.03
C ASP A 44 5.19 3.07 -10.92
N TYR A 45 4.93 4.24 -10.33
CA TYR A 45 5.96 5.24 -10.10
C TYR A 45 7.06 4.71 -9.16
N ALA A 46 6.69 4.09 -8.03
CA ALA A 46 7.63 3.48 -7.09
C ALA A 46 8.51 2.44 -7.80
N LYS A 47 7.92 1.52 -8.57
CA LYS A 47 8.67 0.53 -9.35
C LYS A 47 9.58 1.17 -10.38
N LYS A 48 9.11 2.19 -11.11
CA LYS A 48 9.93 2.94 -12.07
C LYS A 48 11.14 3.59 -11.41
N MET A 49 10.99 4.03 -10.17
CA MET A 49 12.05 4.60 -9.33
C MET A 49 12.90 3.53 -8.61
N GLY A 50 12.68 2.25 -8.93
CA GLY A 50 13.46 1.12 -8.41
C GLY A 50 13.06 0.64 -7.02
N PHE A 51 11.93 1.09 -6.46
CA PHE A 51 11.41 0.60 -5.18
C PHE A 51 10.67 -0.73 -5.35
N GLY A 52 10.76 -1.56 -4.31
CA GLY A 52 9.85 -2.66 -4.09
C GLY A 52 8.44 -2.18 -3.81
N VAL A 53 7.43 -2.98 -4.15
CA VAL A 53 6.02 -2.68 -3.86
C VAL A 53 5.29 -3.92 -3.37
N ILE A 54 4.61 -3.79 -2.24
CA ILE A 54 3.69 -4.80 -1.71
C ILE A 54 2.43 -4.15 -1.16
N LEU A 55 1.28 -4.59 -1.65
CA LEU A 55 -0.02 -4.29 -1.06
C LEU A 55 -0.41 -5.43 -0.11
N LEU A 56 -1.01 -5.09 1.02
CA LEU A 56 -1.46 -6.02 2.04
C LEU A 56 -2.97 -5.90 2.27
N ASN A 57 -3.68 -7.02 2.19
CA ASN A 57 -5.09 -7.10 2.56
C ASN A 57 -5.25 -7.72 3.95
N SER A 58 -5.45 -6.85 4.94
CA SER A 58 -5.58 -7.19 6.36
C SER A 58 -7.03 -7.23 6.87
N ASN A 59 -8.02 -7.18 5.98
CA ASN A 59 -9.44 -7.23 6.34
C ASN A 59 -9.89 -8.65 6.72
N GLU A 60 -9.38 -9.14 7.85
CA GLU A 60 -9.62 -10.50 8.34
C GLU A 60 -11.11 -10.82 8.59
N ALA A 61 -11.92 -9.86 9.03
CA ALA A 61 -13.37 -10.07 9.22
C ALA A 61 -14.15 -10.13 7.88
N LYS A 62 -13.52 -9.80 6.75
CA LYS A 62 -14.11 -9.89 5.40
C LYS A 62 -13.54 -11.03 4.56
N ARG A 63 -12.75 -11.92 5.18
CA ARG A 63 -12.03 -13.01 4.51
C ARG A 63 -12.95 -14.01 3.79
N GLY A 64 -14.14 -14.25 4.34
CA GLY A 64 -15.15 -15.14 3.74
C GLY A 64 -15.98 -14.50 2.62
N ASP A 65 -15.87 -13.18 2.45
CA ASP A 65 -16.63 -12.39 1.49
C ASP A 65 -15.67 -11.87 0.40
N ASP A 66 -15.62 -10.54 0.22
CA ASP A 66 -14.95 -9.89 -0.90
C ASP A 66 -13.44 -9.68 -0.72
N ASP A 67 -12.88 -9.95 0.47
CA ASP A 67 -11.45 -9.80 0.78
C ASP A 67 -10.72 -11.15 0.96
N GLY A 68 -11.31 -12.22 0.42
CA GLY A 68 -10.65 -13.52 0.28
C GLY A 68 -9.57 -13.53 -0.82
N LEU A 69 -8.66 -14.51 -0.78
CA LEU A 69 -7.57 -14.62 -1.76
C LEU A 69 -8.08 -14.76 -3.20
N ALA A 70 -9.21 -15.46 -3.41
CA ALA A 70 -9.80 -15.61 -4.74
C ALA A 70 -10.24 -14.25 -5.30
N GLN A 71 -10.91 -13.44 -4.49
CA GLN A 71 -11.35 -12.09 -4.87
C GLN A 71 -10.17 -11.15 -5.05
N MET A 72 -9.14 -11.26 -4.22
CA MET A 72 -7.88 -10.51 -4.43
C MET A 72 -7.24 -10.82 -5.78
N LYS A 73 -7.24 -12.09 -6.22
CA LYS A 73 -6.72 -12.48 -7.55
C LYS A 73 -7.52 -11.85 -8.67
N THR A 74 -8.85 -11.93 -8.61
CA THR A 74 -9.74 -11.30 -9.60
C THR A 74 -9.52 -9.79 -9.66
N TYR A 75 -9.57 -9.13 -8.51
CA TYR A 75 -9.36 -7.69 -8.39
C TYR A 75 -7.99 -7.26 -8.95
N ALA A 76 -6.92 -7.94 -8.56
CA ALA A 76 -5.57 -7.64 -9.05
C ALA A 76 -5.44 -7.85 -10.57
N ALA A 77 -6.10 -8.86 -11.14
CA ALA A 77 -6.09 -9.11 -12.58
C ALA A 77 -6.82 -7.99 -13.34
N GLU A 78 -7.99 -7.55 -12.85
CA GLU A 78 -8.76 -6.43 -13.43
C GLU A 78 -7.97 -5.12 -13.41
N GLN A 79 -7.28 -4.85 -12.28
CA GLN A 79 -6.46 -3.67 -12.10
C GLN A 79 -5.04 -3.80 -12.69
N LYS A 80 -4.71 -4.97 -13.25
CA LYS A 80 -3.40 -5.28 -13.87
C LYS A 80 -2.21 -5.07 -12.92
N TYR A 81 -2.36 -5.48 -11.66
CA TYR A 81 -1.27 -5.37 -10.69
C TYR A 81 -0.05 -6.16 -11.15
N ASN A 82 1.09 -5.49 -11.12
CA ASN A 82 2.38 -6.06 -11.49
C ASN A 82 3.35 -6.12 -10.29
N TRP A 83 2.84 -5.89 -9.08
CA TRP A 83 3.51 -5.95 -7.78
C TRP A 83 2.88 -7.02 -6.89
N PHE A 84 3.48 -7.26 -5.73
CA PHE A 84 2.93 -8.20 -4.76
C PHE A 84 1.61 -7.68 -4.18
N TYR A 85 0.62 -8.54 -4.11
CA TYR A 85 -0.61 -8.32 -3.37
C TYR A 85 -0.86 -9.52 -2.46
N ALA A 86 -0.54 -9.35 -1.18
CA ALA A 86 -0.49 -10.44 -0.24
C ALA A 86 -1.58 -10.34 0.82
N LEU A 87 -2.01 -11.51 1.27
CA LEU A 87 -3.02 -11.68 2.30
C LEU A 87 -2.34 -11.67 3.66
N ASP A 88 -2.70 -10.68 4.48
CA ASP A 88 -2.25 -10.57 5.86
C ASP A 88 -3.24 -11.31 6.76
N LYS A 89 -2.94 -12.59 6.99
CA LYS A 89 -3.78 -13.49 7.78
C LYS A 89 -3.76 -13.02 9.24
N GLU A 90 -4.94 -12.95 9.84
CA GLU A 90 -5.11 -12.53 11.23
C GLU A 90 -4.62 -11.10 11.51
N ASN A 91 -4.49 -10.25 10.47
CA ASN A 91 -4.06 -8.85 10.58
C ASN A 91 -2.73 -8.61 11.34
N VAL A 92 -1.89 -9.65 11.44
CA VAL A 92 -0.64 -9.63 12.21
C VAL A 92 0.32 -8.53 11.72
N ILE A 93 0.42 -8.35 10.40
CA ILE A 93 1.32 -7.33 9.83
C ILE A 93 0.71 -5.93 9.99
N ALA A 94 -0.60 -5.77 9.82
CA ALA A 94 -1.25 -4.49 10.11
C ALA A 94 -1.04 -4.05 11.55
N ASP A 95 -1.15 -4.96 12.51
CA ASP A 95 -0.95 -4.66 13.93
C ASP A 95 0.52 -4.33 14.23
N ALA A 96 1.47 -5.07 13.65
CA ALA A 96 2.89 -4.77 13.79
C ALA A 96 3.28 -3.39 13.23
N PHE A 97 2.58 -2.93 12.19
CA PHE A 97 2.76 -1.61 11.58
C PHE A 97 1.96 -0.49 12.27
N GLY A 98 1.01 -0.84 13.14
CA GLY A 98 0.03 0.12 13.67
C GLY A 98 -0.94 0.65 12.60
N ALA A 99 -1.09 -0.06 11.48
CA ALA A 99 -1.98 0.32 10.39
C ALA A 99 -3.45 0.17 10.83
N ASN A 100 -4.29 1.11 10.45
CA ASN A 100 -5.68 1.18 10.86
C ASN A 100 -6.64 1.53 9.74
N ARG A 101 -6.15 1.96 8.58
CA ARG A 101 -6.97 2.45 7.45
C ARG A 101 -6.65 1.74 6.14
N THR A 102 -7.60 1.78 5.22
CA THR A 102 -7.40 1.41 3.81
C THR A 102 -7.91 2.52 2.87
N PRO A 103 -7.04 3.10 2.01
CA PRO A 103 -5.60 2.86 1.89
C PRO A 103 -4.78 3.53 3.01
N GLU A 104 -3.64 2.93 3.38
CA GLU A 104 -2.63 3.50 4.28
C GLU A 104 -1.23 3.05 3.85
N CYS A 105 -0.28 3.97 3.78
CA CYS A 105 1.01 3.74 3.10
C CYS A 105 2.18 3.88 4.07
N PHE A 106 3.17 3.02 3.92
CA PHE A 106 4.44 3.02 4.64
C PHE A 106 5.56 2.88 3.62
N LEU A 107 6.42 3.89 3.53
CA LEU A 107 7.57 3.90 2.63
C LEU A 107 8.83 3.70 3.45
N PHE A 108 9.62 2.70 3.08
CA PHE A 108 10.91 2.41 3.67
C PHE A 108 12.03 2.75 2.69
N ASP A 109 13.14 3.27 3.21
CA ASP A 109 14.36 3.50 2.44
C ASP A 109 15.12 2.19 2.14
N GLY A 110 16.24 2.28 1.43
CA GLY A 110 17.10 1.14 1.09
C GLY A 110 17.73 0.42 2.29
N SER A 111 17.71 1.02 3.48
CA SER A 111 18.10 0.40 4.76
C SER A 111 16.90 -0.17 5.53
N LEU A 112 15.72 -0.20 4.91
CA LEU A 112 14.44 -0.58 5.50
C LEU A 112 14.06 0.25 6.73
N LYS A 113 14.49 1.52 6.79
CA LYS A 113 14.00 2.47 7.80
C LYS A 113 12.76 3.19 7.27
N LEU A 114 11.78 3.39 8.15
CA LEU A 114 10.56 4.11 7.80
C LEU A 114 10.90 5.57 7.45
N ALA A 115 10.63 5.94 6.20
CA ALA A 115 10.88 7.27 5.66
C ALA A 115 9.59 8.09 5.51
N TYR A 116 8.45 7.43 5.29
CA TYR A 116 7.15 8.07 5.23
C TYR A 116 6.01 7.14 5.69
N HIS A 117 5.00 7.70 6.38
CA HIS A 117 3.76 7.03 6.76
C HIS A 117 2.54 7.94 6.52
N GLY A 118 1.52 7.46 5.80
CA GLY A 118 0.26 8.19 5.65
C GLY A 118 -0.50 7.93 4.36
N ALA A 119 -1.14 8.98 3.84
CA ALA A 119 -1.93 8.95 2.61
C ALA A 119 -1.06 8.93 1.33
N ILE A 120 -1.68 8.71 0.17
CA ILE A 120 -1.01 8.82 -1.14
C ILE A 120 -0.72 10.28 -1.48
N ASP A 121 -1.71 11.14 -1.26
CA ASP A 121 -1.75 12.58 -1.53
C ASP A 121 -2.57 13.31 -0.46
N ASP A 122 -2.64 14.63 -0.56
CA ASP A 122 -3.33 15.51 0.40
C ASP A 122 -4.85 15.58 0.20
N ASN A 123 -5.42 14.87 -0.79
CA ASN A 123 -6.85 14.92 -1.07
C ASN A 123 -7.43 13.57 -1.47
N ALA A 124 -7.77 12.75 -0.49
CA ALA A 124 -8.39 11.44 -0.67
C ALA A 124 -9.79 11.48 -1.35
N SER A 125 -10.42 12.65 -1.42
CA SER A 125 -11.78 12.84 -1.92
C SER A 125 -11.83 13.33 -3.37
N ASP A 126 -10.85 14.07 -3.86
CA ASP A 126 -10.91 14.65 -5.19
C ASP A 126 -9.52 14.81 -5.80
N ALA A 127 -9.31 14.26 -6.99
CA ALA A 127 -8.00 14.19 -7.63
C ALA A 127 -7.61 15.53 -8.23
N ASP A 128 -8.59 16.30 -8.65
CA ASP A 128 -8.37 17.60 -9.27
C ASP A 128 -7.98 18.65 -8.21
N ASN A 129 -8.27 18.37 -6.95
CA ASN A 129 -7.95 19.22 -5.80
C ASN A 129 -6.71 18.73 -5.02
N VAL A 130 -5.89 17.86 -5.60
CA VAL A 130 -4.59 17.47 -5.02
C VAL A 130 -3.60 18.61 -5.20
N THR A 131 -3.04 19.12 -4.11
CA THR A 131 -1.97 20.14 -4.16
C THR A 131 -0.60 19.55 -3.82
N ARG A 132 -0.58 18.39 -3.15
CA ARG A 132 0.65 17.68 -2.79
C ARG A 132 0.49 16.17 -2.95
N ASN A 133 1.35 15.60 -3.80
CA ASN A 133 1.48 14.15 -3.95
C ASN A 133 2.51 13.59 -2.96
N HIS A 134 2.09 13.26 -1.73
CA HIS A 134 2.98 12.88 -0.63
C HIS A 134 3.97 11.77 -1.01
N LEU A 135 3.47 10.61 -1.45
CA LEU A 135 4.33 9.47 -1.79
C LEU A 135 5.25 9.76 -2.96
N ARG A 136 4.75 10.46 -3.99
CA ARG A 136 5.56 10.79 -5.16
C ARG A 136 6.74 11.66 -4.78
N GLN A 137 6.52 12.66 -3.92
CA GLN A 137 7.57 13.53 -3.42
C GLN A 137 8.55 12.77 -2.53
N ALA A 138 8.06 11.98 -1.58
CA ALA A 138 8.92 11.17 -0.70
C ALA A 138 9.82 10.20 -1.48
N ILE A 139 9.27 9.49 -2.47
CA ILE A 139 10.05 8.62 -3.37
C ILE A 139 11.09 9.44 -4.15
N THR A 140 10.70 10.58 -4.72
CA THR A 140 11.62 11.45 -5.48
C THR A 140 12.79 11.94 -4.61
N GLU A 141 12.49 12.33 -3.37
CA GLU A 141 13.47 12.82 -2.40
C GLU A 141 14.46 11.72 -2.04
N LEU A 142 13.98 10.52 -1.71
CA LEU A 142 14.84 9.36 -1.39
C LEU A 142 15.76 8.98 -2.56
N VAL A 143 15.23 8.90 -3.79
CA VAL A 143 16.05 8.60 -4.99
C VAL A 143 17.12 9.68 -5.22
N SER A 144 16.81 10.93 -4.87
CA SER A 144 17.74 12.06 -5.00
C SER A 144 18.74 12.16 -3.85
N GLY A 145 18.75 11.20 -2.92
CA GLY A 145 19.61 11.23 -1.73
C GLY A 145 19.23 12.32 -0.72
N LYS A 146 18.00 12.83 -0.78
CA LYS A 146 17.47 13.84 0.14
C LYS A 146 16.66 13.18 1.25
N GLU A 147 16.60 13.86 2.40
CA GLU A 147 15.66 13.50 3.44
C GLU A 147 14.22 13.81 3.00
N VAL A 148 13.28 12.94 3.38
CA VAL A 148 11.85 13.13 3.09
C VAL A 148 11.34 14.35 3.85
N SER A 149 10.81 15.33 3.12
CA SER A 149 10.39 16.63 3.68
C SER A 149 9.12 16.55 4.53
N VAL A 150 8.22 15.63 4.18
CA VAL A 150 7.00 15.34 4.95
C VAL A 150 6.99 13.86 5.24
N LYS A 151 7.29 13.50 6.49
CA LYS A 151 7.42 12.10 6.94
C LYS A 151 6.09 11.47 7.32
N GLU A 152 5.10 12.28 7.69
CA GLU A 152 3.80 11.78 8.14
C GLU A 152 2.66 12.58 7.53
N SER A 153 1.56 11.90 7.21
CA SER A 153 0.29 12.52 6.86
C SER A 153 -0.89 11.68 7.35
N ARG A 154 -2.07 12.30 7.38
CA ARG A 154 -3.28 11.60 7.82
C ARG A 154 -3.85 10.73 6.70
N SER A 155 -3.87 9.42 6.92
CA SER A 155 -4.61 8.48 6.05
C SER A 155 -6.13 8.66 6.23
N VAL A 156 -6.84 8.74 5.11
CA VAL A 156 -8.31 8.84 5.06
C VAL A 156 -8.86 7.63 4.31
N GLY A 157 -9.63 6.80 5.01
CA GLY A 157 -10.11 5.54 4.47
C GLY A 157 -11.01 4.75 5.41
N CYS A 158 -11.49 3.59 4.94
CA CYS A 158 -12.20 2.64 5.79
C CYS A 158 -11.27 2.13 6.90
N THR A 159 -11.81 1.72 8.05
CA THR A 159 -11.00 0.99 9.04
C THR A 159 -10.62 -0.40 8.51
N ILE A 160 -9.44 -0.88 8.85
CA ILE A 160 -9.07 -2.29 8.69
C ILE A 160 -10.06 -3.14 9.49
N LYS A 161 -10.60 -4.18 8.85
CA LYS A 161 -11.65 -5.05 9.41
C LYS A 161 -11.02 -6.19 10.20
N ARG A 162 -10.77 -5.97 11.50
CA ARG A 162 -10.26 -6.98 12.44
C ARG A 162 -11.38 -7.90 12.93
N LYS A 163 -11.03 -9.13 13.29
CA LYS A 163 -11.92 -10.01 14.07
C LYS A 163 -11.87 -9.55 15.53
N SER A 164 -13.04 -9.42 16.14
CA SER A 164 -13.21 -9.18 17.59
C SER A 164 -12.91 -10.43 18.39
#